data_AF-S4Q0B5-F1
#
_entry.id   AF-S4Q0B5-F1
#
_cell.length_a   1.000
_cell.length_b   1.000
_cell.length_c   1.000
_cell.angle_alpha   90.00
_cell.angle_beta   90.00
_cell.angle_gamma   90.00
#
_symmetry.space_group_name_H-M   'P 1'
#
loop_
_entity.id
_entity.type
_entity.pdbx_description
1 polymer ?
#
loop_
_entity_poly.entity_id
_entity_poly.type
_entity_poly.pdbx_seq_one_letter_code
_entity_poly.pdbx_strand_id
1 'polypeptide(L)'
;ALSGTAAAILLLSLFVFHKQCTPRLLLAVRHARARAATAAHRARVLEKEFDVLVCWTSVDGELVRGALLPTLSLKYKYRVHTVILSTQPDNWYSELVGEVSRCRSVVAVMSPAQYTPPQLLTALRQLSALSVPPV
;
A
#
# COMPACT_ATOMS: atom_id res chain seq x y z
N ALA A 1 55.63 14.10 35.28
CA ALA A 1 55.26 15.12 34.28
C ALA A 1 54.70 14.52 32.97
N LEU A 2 55.18 13.37 32.47
CA LEU A 2 54.78 12.81 31.17
C LEU A 2 53.34 12.27 31.07
N SER A 3 52.72 11.87 32.18
CA SER A 3 51.35 11.34 32.19
C SER A 3 50.29 12.41 31.91
N GLY A 4 50.50 13.64 32.40
CA GLY A 4 49.56 14.75 32.22
C GLY A 4 49.54 15.30 30.79
N THR A 5 50.70 15.35 30.14
CA THR A 5 50.83 15.80 28.75
C THR A 5 50.21 14.80 27.77
N ALA A 6 50.40 13.50 27.99
CA ALA A 6 49.77 12.46 27.17
C ALA A 6 48.23 12.47 27.30
N ALA A 7 47.72 12.66 28.51
CA ALA A 7 46.29 12.80 28.76
C ALA A 7 45.70 14.06 28.09
N ALA A 8 46.40 15.19 28.14
CA ALA A 8 45.98 16.42 27.49
C ALA A 8 45.90 16.28 25.96
N ILE A 9 46.87 15.60 25.34
CA ILE A 9 46.89 15.35 23.89
C ILE A 9 45.73 14.43 23.47
N LEU A 10 45.43 13.40 24.28
CA LEU A 10 44.28 12.53 24.04
C LEU A 10 42.95 13.28 24.14
N LEU A 11 42.80 14.17 25.13
CA LEU A 11 41.58 14.98 25.25
C LEU A 11 41.41 15.96 24.09
N LEU A 12 42.51 16.59 23.65
CA LEU A 12 42.51 17.49 22.51
C LEU A 12 42.16 16.78 21.20
N SER A 13 42.70 15.58 20.96
CA SER A 13 42.39 14.81 19.75
C SER A 13 40.94 14.33 19.73
N LEU A 14 40.41 13.89 20.88
CA LEU A 14 39.01 13.50 21.03
C LEU A 14 38.06 14.69 20.81
N PHE A 15 38.43 15.87 21.30
CA PHE A 15 37.65 17.09 21.10
C PHE A 15 37.64 17.55 19.64
N VAL A 16 38.79 17.52 18.96
CA VAL A 16 38.90 17.86 17.53
C VAL A 16 38.13 16.86 16.67
N PHE A 17 38.26 15.56 16.97
CA PHE A 17 37.51 14.51 16.29
C PHE A 17 36.00 14.67 16.50
N HIS A 18 35.55 14.97 17.72
CA HIS A 18 34.15 15.23 18.01
C HIS A 18 33.61 16.44 17.22
N LYS A 19 34.36 17.55 17.15
CA LYS A 19 34.01 18.74 16.37
C LYS A 19 33.95 18.48 14.85
N GLN A 20 34.82 17.61 14.33
CA GLN A 20 34.85 17.29 12.89
C GLN A 20 33.78 16.27 12.48
N CYS A 21 33.48 15.29 13.35
CA CYS A 21 32.52 14.23 13.04
C CYS A 21 31.06 14.63 13.30
N THR A 22 30.79 15.46 14.31
CA THR A 22 29.43 15.92 14.65
C THR A 22 28.65 16.55 13.49
N PRO A 23 29.18 17.50 12.69
CA PRO A 23 28.39 18.10 11.61
C PRO A 23 28.03 17.09 10.51
N ARG A 24 28.94 16.16 10.20
CA ARG A 24 28.69 15.10 9.20
C ARG A 24 27.65 14.10 9.68
N LEU A 25 27.70 13.72 10.96
CA LEU A 25 26.71 12.84 11.59
C LEU A 25 25.33 13.53 11.68
N LEU A 26 25.29 14.82 12.04
CA LEU A 26 24.04 15.58 12.08
C LEU A 26 23.41 15.71 10.69
N LEU A 27 24.21 15.98 9.65
CA LEU A 27 23.72 16.00 8.27
C LEU A 27 23.23 14.62 7.83
N ALA A 28 23.96 13.55 8.12
CA ALA A 28 23.54 12.19 7.82
C ALA A 28 22.22 11.83 8.53
N VAL A 29 22.06 12.22 9.80
CA VAL A 29 20.81 12.04 10.57
C VAL A 29 19.68 12.88 9.99
N ARG A 30 19.93 14.12 9.56
CA ARG A 30 18.91 14.96 8.90
C ARG A 30 18.50 14.40 7.56
N HIS A 31 19.43 13.91 6.75
CA HIS A 31 19.11 13.24 5.49
C HIS A 31 18.37 11.92 5.72
N ALA A 32 18.77 11.12 6.71
CA ALA A 32 18.06 9.91 7.09
C ALA A 32 16.64 10.23 7.58
N ARG A 33 16.46 11.26 8.41
CA ARG A 33 15.15 11.76 8.85
C ARG A 33 14.32 12.31 7.70
N ALA A 34 14.90 13.06 6.76
CA ALA A 34 14.19 13.59 5.61
C ALA A 34 13.71 12.44 4.69
N ARG A 35 14.57 11.45 4.44
CA ARG A 35 14.18 10.23 3.71
C ARG A 35 13.08 9.46 4.45
N ALA A 36 13.24 9.26 5.76
CA ALA A 36 12.23 8.61 6.59
C ALA A 36 10.91 9.39 6.62
N ALA A 37 10.94 10.73 6.61
CA ALA A 37 9.76 11.58 6.55
C ALA A 37 9.08 11.51 5.17
N THR A 38 9.84 11.46 4.08
CA THR A 38 9.27 11.25 2.73
C THR A 38 8.73 9.83 2.54
N ALA A 39 9.39 8.82 3.13
CA ALA A 39 8.91 7.44 3.14
C ALA A 39 7.65 7.31 4.02
N ALA A 40 7.60 7.98 5.16
CA ALA A 40 6.44 8.05 6.03
C ALA A 40 5.29 8.86 5.41
N HIS A 41 5.57 9.91 4.63
CA HIS A 41 4.57 10.67 3.89
C HIS A 41 4.01 9.85 2.73
N ARG A 42 4.85 9.15 1.96
CA ARG A 42 4.40 8.15 0.98
C ARG A 42 3.61 7.02 1.65
N ALA A 43 4.04 6.55 2.81
CA ALA A 43 3.34 5.53 3.58
C ALA A 43 1.96 6.03 4.09
N ARG A 44 1.84 7.30 4.49
CA ARG A 44 0.56 7.93 4.88
C ARG A 44 -0.39 8.16 3.69
N VAL A 45 0.14 8.45 2.49
CA VAL A 45 -0.65 8.44 1.25
C VAL A 45 -1.05 7.00 0.84
N LEU A 46 -0.35 6.00 1.38
CA LEU A 46 -0.59 4.55 1.19
C LEU A 46 -1.30 3.89 2.39
N GLU A 47 -1.86 4.64 3.34
CA GLU A 47 -2.73 4.12 4.42
C GLU A 47 -4.10 3.73 3.86
N LYS A 48 -4.11 2.90 2.81
CA LYS A 48 -5.31 2.24 2.33
C LYS A 48 -5.85 1.34 3.45
N GLU A 49 -7.10 1.58 3.80
CA GLU A 49 -7.83 0.93 4.90
C GLU A 49 -7.92 -0.58 4.70
N PHE A 50 -8.01 -1.01 3.44
CA PHE A 50 -8.15 -2.41 3.07
C PHE A 50 -7.03 -2.86 2.13
N ASP A 51 -6.66 -4.13 2.25
CA ASP A 51 -5.62 -4.74 1.44
C ASP A 51 -6.18 -5.18 0.09
N VAL A 52 -7.40 -5.72 0.07
CA VAL A 52 -8.04 -6.23 -1.16
C VAL A 52 -9.52 -5.83 -1.19
N LEU A 53 -9.96 -5.25 -2.30
CA LEU A 53 -11.35 -5.13 -2.67
C LEU A 53 -11.77 -6.39 -3.43
N VAL A 54 -12.78 -7.10 -2.96
CA VAL A 54 -13.40 -8.21 -3.70
C VAL A 54 -14.77 -7.74 -4.17
N CYS A 55 -14.97 -7.69 -5.48
CA CYS A 55 -16.24 -7.35 -6.09
C CYS A 55 -16.79 -8.51 -6.92
N TRP A 56 -18.10 -8.77 -6.80
CA TRP A 56 -18.75 -9.92 -7.44
C TRP A 56 -20.23 -9.64 -7.71
N THR A 57 -20.83 -10.38 -8.66
CA THR A 57 -22.28 -10.32 -8.91
C THR A 57 -23.04 -11.32 -8.04
N SER A 58 -24.36 -11.15 -7.92
CA SER A 58 -25.21 -12.04 -7.12
C SER A 58 -25.07 -13.53 -7.46
N VAL A 59 -24.80 -13.85 -8.73
CA VAL A 59 -24.64 -15.21 -9.25
C VAL A 59 -23.38 -15.89 -8.72
N ASP A 60 -22.26 -15.16 -8.62
CA ASP A 60 -20.99 -15.71 -8.14
C ASP A 60 -20.84 -15.65 -6.60
N GLY A 61 -21.91 -15.21 -5.92
CA GLY A 61 -21.88 -14.93 -4.49
C GLY A 61 -21.65 -16.14 -3.59
N GLU A 62 -22.08 -17.34 -3.98
CA GLU A 62 -21.84 -18.56 -3.20
C GLU A 62 -20.37 -18.96 -3.22
N LEU A 63 -19.74 -18.91 -4.39
CA LEU A 63 -18.31 -19.18 -4.56
C LEU A 63 -17.47 -18.19 -3.75
N VAL A 64 -17.80 -16.90 -3.85
CA VAL A 64 -17.04 -15.85 -3.19
C VAL A 64 -17.16 -15.97 -1.68
N ARG A 65 -18.37 -16.17 -1.14
CA ARG A 65 -18.58 -16.29 0.31
C ARG A 65 -18.09 -17.62 0.87
N GLY A 66 -18.20 -18.71 0.12
CA GLY A 66 -17.84 -20.06 0.57
C GLY A 66 -16.35 -20.36 0.49
N ALA A 67 -15.65 -19.82 -0.50
CA ALA A 67 -14.24 -20.14 -0.74
C ALA A 67 -13.32 -18.91 -0.69
N LEU A 68 -13.63 -17.87 -1.46
CA LEU A 68 -12.69 -16.75 -1.68
C LEU A 68 -12.50 -15.88 -0.43
N LEU A 69 -13.57 -15.39 0.18
CA LEU A 69 -13.50 -14.52 1.35
C LEU A 69 -12.87 -15.23 2.56
N PRO A 70 -13.24 -16.48 2.92
CA PRO A 70 -12.60 -17.20 4.01
C PRO A 70 -11.11 -17.46 3.72
N THR A 71 -10.75 -17.73 2.46
CA THR A 71 -9.35 -17.94 2.09
C THR A 71 -8.53 -16.66 2.26
N LEU A 72 -9.01 -15.53 1.75
CA LEU A 72 -8.29 -14.26 1.87
C LEU A 72 -8.18 -13.79 3.33
N SER A 73 -9.27 -13.90 4.10
CA SER A 73 -9.32 -13.41 5.49
C SER A 73 -8.70 -14.38 6.49
N LEU A 74 -9.00 -15.68 6.42
CA LEU A 74 -8.58 -16.66 7.43
C LEU A 74 -7.20 -17.24 7.15
N LYS A 75 -6.93 -17.63 5.89
CA LYS A 75 -5.65 -18.26 5.50
C LYS A 75 -4.57 -17.22 5.27
N TYR A 76 -4.86 -16.17 4.50
CA TYR A 76 -3.87 -15.16 4.14
C TYR A 76 -3.88 -13.91 5.03
N LYS A 77 -4.86 -13.78 5.94
CA LYS A 77 -4.97 -12.67 6.90
C LYS A 77 -5.04 -11.28 6.25
N TYR A 78 -5.59 -11.18 5.04
CA TYR A 78 -5.83 -9.90 4.38
C TYR A 78 -7.04 -9.18 4.98
N ARG A 79 -6.97 -7.85 5.05
CA ARG A 79 -8.13 -6.99 5.34
C ARG A 79 -8.95 -6.83 4.06
N VAL A 80 -10.03 -7.58 3.96
CA VAL A 80 -10.87 -7.64 2.76
C VAL A 80 -12.01 -6.64 2.86
N HIS A 81 -12.19 -5.82 1.82
CA HIS A 81 -13.42 -5.06 1.58
C HIS A 81 -14.25 -5.75 0.51
N THR A 82 -15.56 -5.66 0.61
CA THR A 82 -16.47 -6.43 -0.24
C THR A 82 -17.57 -5.56 -0.82
N VAL A 83 -17.80 -5.68 -2.13
CA VAL A 83 -18.85 -4.95 -2.85
C VAL A 83 -19.63 -5.93 -3.73
N ILE A 84 -20.95 -5.92 -3.60
CA ILE A 84 -21.83 -6.67 -4.50
C ILE A 84 -22.15 -5.75 -5.68
N LEU A 85 -21.77 -6.19 -6.87
CA LEU A 85 -22.00 -5.48 -8.12
C LEU A 85 -23.40 -5.79 -8.66
N SER A 86 -23.96 -4.77 -9.32
CA SER A 86 -25.11 -4.95 -10.19
C SER A 86 -24.79 -5.92 -11.34
N THR A 87 -25.79 -6.66 -11.81
CA THR A 87 -25.64 -7.60 -12.94
C THR A 87 -25.41 -6.89 -14.28
N GLN A 88 -25.76 -5.61 -14.38
CA GLN A 88 -25.52 -4.77 -15.55
C GLN A 88 -24.26 -3.91 -15.34
N PRO A 89 -23.28 -3.96 -16.25
CA PRO A 89 -21.98 -3.31 -16.05
C PRO A 89 -21.94 -1.82 -16.39
N ASP A 90 -23.08 -1.13 -16.48
CA ASP A 90 -23.12 0.25 -16.96
C ASP A 90 -22.56 1.25 -15.94
N ASN A 91 -22.72 0.97 -14.64
CA ASN A 91 -22.38 1.90 -13.55
C ASN A 91 -21.25 1.40 -12.62
N TRP A 92 -20.53 0.33 -12.99
CA TRP A 92 -19.52 -0.26 -12.09
C TRP A 92 -18.38 0.69 -11.78
N TYR A 93 -17.94 1.51 -12.74
CA TYR A 93 -16.87 2.47 -12.49
C TYR A 93 -17.23 3.45 -11.38
N SER A 94 -18.41 4.06 -11.43
CA SER A 94 -18.86 5.02 -10.41
C SER A 94 -19.06 4.40 -9.04
N GLU A 95 -19.52 3.15 -8.98
CA GLU A 95 -19.70 2.41 -7.73
C GLU A 95 -18.34 2.02 -7.11
N LEU A 96 -17.38 1.61 -7.95
CA LEU A 96 -16.10 1.06 -7.50
C LEU A 96 -15.05 2.14 -7.24
N VAL A 97 -15.05 3.27 -7.93
CA VAL A 97 -13.96 4.28 -7.82
C VAL A 97 -13.74 4.76 -6.39
N GLY A 98 -14.83 4.94 -5.62
CA GLY A 98 -14.78 5.31 -4.21
C GLY A 98 -14.13 4.22 -3.36
N GLU A 99 -14.52 2.96 -3.55
CA GLU A 99 -14.02 1.85 -2.74
C GLU A 99 -12.59 1.42 -3.12
N VAL A 100 -12.23 1.50 -4.40
CA VAL A 100 -10.88 1.21 -4.90
C VAL A 100 -9.84 2.19 -4.35
N SER A 101 -10.25 3.44 -4.11
CA SER A 101 -9.37 4.45 -3.52
C SER A 101 -8.86 4.01 -2.13
N ARG A 102 -9.69 3.26 -1.39
CA ARG A 102 -9.41 2.74 -0.04
C ARG A 102 -8.70 1.38 -0.02
N CYS A 103 -8.58 0.71 -1.18
CA CYS A 103 -8.09 -0.68 -1.29
C CYS A 103 -6.77 -0.80 -2.08
N ARG A 104 -5.80 -1.61 -1.61
CA ARG A 104 -4.50 -1.75 -2.30
C ARG A 104 -4.57 -2.56 -3.59
N SER A 105 -5.44 -3.55 -3.64
CA SER A 105 -5.69 -4.39 -4.81
C SER A 105 -7.18 -4.58 -5.04
N VAL A 106 -7.55 -4.96 -6.27
CA VAL A 106 -8.93 -5.22 -6.68
C VAL A 106 -9.01 -6.60 -7.32
N VAL A 107 -9.95 -7.41 -6.84
CA VAL A 107 -10.28 -8.74 -7.37
C VAL A 107 -11.74 -8.72 -7.78
N ALA A 108 -11.98 -8.69 -9.09
CA ALA A 108 -13.32 -8.80 -9.66
C ALA A 108 -13.59 -10.25 -10.05
N VAL A 109 -14.62 -10.85 -9.45
CA VAL A 109 -15.11 -12.19 -9.81
C VAL A 109 -16.30 -12.04 -10.72
N MET A 110 -16.16 -12.57 -11.94
CA MET A 110 -17.19 -12.50 -12.97
C MET A 110 -17.28 -13.81 -13.74
N SER A 111 -18.48 -14.35 -13.87
CA SER A 111 -18.73 -15.44 -14.81
C SER A 111 -19.10 -14.89 -16.20
N PRO A 112 -18.37 -15.26 -17.27
CA PRO A 112 -18.62 -14.75 -18.61
C PRO A 112 -20.00 -15.18 -19.16
N ALA A 113 -20.60 -16.24 -18.61
CA ALA A 113 -21.91 -16.72 -19.03
C ALA A 113 -23.07 -15.75 -18.72
N GLN A 114 -22.85 -14.76 -17.84
CA GLN A 114 -23.85 -13.79 -17.42
C GLN A 114 -23.99 -12.61 -18.39
N TYR A 115 -23.02 -12.40 -19.28
CA TYR A 115 -22.92 -11.19 -20.10
C TYR A 115 -23.07 -11.51 -21.57
N THR A 116 -23.75 -10.62 -22.29
CA THR A 116 -23.62 -10.58 -23.75
C THR A 116 -22.20 -10.10 -24.12
N PRO A 117 -21.66 -10.47 -25.29
CA PRO A 117 -20.33 -10.03 -25.72
C PRO A 117 -20.05 -8.51 -25.59
N PRO A 118 -20.98 -7.60 -25.96
CA PRO A 118 -20.74 -6.15 -25.79
C PRO A 118 -20.74 -5.72 -24.31
N GLN A 119 -21.56 -6.35 -23.47
CA GLN A 119 -21.59 -6.07 -22.02
C GLN A 119 -20.29 -6.51 -21.35
N LEU A 120 -19.74 -7.68 -21.73
CA LEU A 120 -18.48 -8.16 -21.21
C LEU A 120 -17.32 -7.22 -21.54
N LEU A 121 -17.26 -6.70 -22.78
CA LEU A 121 -16.26 -5.72 -23.17
C LEU A 121 -16.39 -4.42 -22.38
N THR A 122 -17.63 -3.98 -22.13
CA THR A 122 -17.90 -2.77 -21.33
C THR A 122 -17.45 -2.97 -19.89
N ALA A 123 -17.80 -4.10 -19.28
CA ALA A 123 -17.36 -4.51 -17.96
C ALA A 123 -15.82 -4.50 -17.82
N LEU A 124 -15.12 -5.15 -18.75
CA LEU A 124 -13.65 -5.20 -18.73
C LEU A 124 -13.02 -3.82 -18.90
N ARG A 125 -13.57 -2.97 -19.78
CA ARG A 125 -13.12 -1.59 -19.96
C ARG A 125 -13.28 -0.79 -18.67
N GLN A 126 -14.44 -0.86 -18.03
CA GLN A 126 -14.70 -0.14 -16.78
C GLN A 126 -13.76 -0.59 -15.65
N LEU A 127 -13.53 -1.89 -15.50
CA LEU A 127 -12.60 -2.42 -14.51
C LEU A 127 -11.15 -2.02 -14.81
N SER A 128 -10.74 -2.02 -16.08
CA SER A 128 -9.40 -1.60 -16.48
C SER A 128 -9.15 -0.10 -16.26
N ALA A 129 -10.20 0.71 -16.25
CA ALA A 129 -10.12 2.15 -16.01
C ALA A 129 -9.93 2.49 -14.52
N LEU A 130 -10.08 1.53 -13.61
CA LEU A 130 -9.88 1.74 -12.18
C LEU A 130 -8.39 1.94 -11.90
N SER A 131 -8.04 3.07 -11.29
CA SER A 131 -6.66 3.39 -10.93
C SER A 131 -6.25 2.58 -9.68
N VAL A 132 -5.76 1.37 -9.89
CA VAL A 132 -5.13 0.57 -8.83
C VAL A 132 -3.64 0.97 -8.76
N PRO A 133 -3.11 1.32 -7.58
CA PRO A 133 -1.68 1.59 -7.44
C PRO A 133 -0.89 0.34 -7.84
N PRO A 134 0.22 0.47 -8.60
CA PRO A 134 1.05 -0.67 -8.96
C PRO A 134 1.56 -1.35 -7.68
N VAL A 135 1.37 -2.67 -7.60
CA VAL A 135 1.84 -3.53 -6.50
C VAL A 135 3.33 -3.80 -6.65
#